data_AF-A0A239FSC3-F1
#
_entry.id   AF-A0A239FSC3-F1
#
_cell.length_a   1.000
_cell.length_b   1.000
_cell.length_c   1.000
_cell.angle_alpha   90.00
_cell.angle_beta   90.00
_cell.angle_gamma   90.00
#
_symmetry.space_group_name_H-M   'P 1'
#
loop_
_entity.id
_entity.type
_entity.pdbx_description
1 polymer ?
#
loop_
_entity_poly.entity_id
_entity_poly.type
_entity_poly.pdbx_seq_one_letter_code
_entity_poly.pdbx_strand_id
1 'polypeptide(L)'
;MSQKILRSIGCWSDPSAPNDLPDVRDFVGDGLSAEERDAVVAYLHSGTVFVASAGFSVCRVCGIRNGSTELTDGEHFVWPEGLSHYVESHDVRLPEEVLAVARRGPARPIDPFTFERALFETRAVAIDERWWRSLPAIMSRRDMQPTDKRQ
;
A
#
# COMPACT_ATOMS: atom_id res chain seq x y z
N MET A 1 -3.44 -19.53 20.94
CA MET A 1 -3.07 -18.10 20.73
C MET A 1 -3.57 -17.70 19.36
N SER A 2 -4.30 -16.58 19.23
CA SER A 2 -4.79 -16.12 17.93
C SER A 2 -3.63 -15.54 17.13
N GLN A 3 -3.49 -15.97 15.88
CA GLN A 3 -2.53 -15.41 14.94
C GLN A 3 -2.95 -13.98 14.56
N LYS A 4 -2.02 -13.03 14.55
CA LYS A 4 -2.25 -11.67 14.07
C LYS A 4 -2.11 -11.65 12.55
N ILE A 5 -3.02 -10.97 11.85
CA ILE A 5 -2.99 -10.87 10.39
C ILE A 5 -2.76 -9.40 10.02
N LEU A 6 -1.69 -9.15 9.27
CA LEU A 6 -1.41 -7.86 8.62
C LEU A 6 -1.68 -8.01 7.13
N ARG A 7 -2.11 -6.93 6.46
CA ARG A 7 -2.36 -6.95 5.01
C ARG A 7 -1.14 -6.42 4.26
N SER A 8 -0.75 -7.09 3.18
CA SER A 8 0.22 -6.54 2.24
C SER A 8 -0.46 -5.48 1.38
N ILE A 9 0.15 -4.30 1.24
CA ILE A 9 -0.36 -3.19 0.43
C ILE A 9 0.74 -2.61 -0.46
N GLY A 10 0.36 -1.94 -1.55
CA GLY A 10 1.30 -1.23 -2.42
C GLY A 10 2.06 -2.09 -3.45
N CYS A 11 1.75 -3.38 -3.52
CA CYS A 11 2.22 -4.25 -4.60
C CYS A 11 1.34 -4.06 -5.84
N TRP A 12 1.94 -3.59 -6.93
CA TRP A 12 1.24 -3.29 -8.17
C TRP A 12 1.57 -4.30 -9.27
N SER A 13 0.66 -4.48 -10.22
CA SER A 13 0.88 -5.33 -11.39
C SER A 13 2.08 -4.86 -12.20
N ASP A 14 2.83 -5.81 -12.75
CA ASP A 14 3.91 -5.53 -13.68
C ASP A 14 3.45 -5.86 -15.11
N PRO A 15 3.42 -4.88 -16.03
CA PRO A 15 3.03 -5.14 -17.43
C PRO A 15 3.93 -6.19 -18.11
N SER A 16 5.17 -6.37 -17.64
CA SER A 16 6.10 -7.36 -18.17
C SER A 16 5.89 -8.78 -17.60
N ALA A 17 5.12 -8.90 -16.51
CA ALA A 17 4.80 -10.15 -15.85
C ALA A 17 3.33 -10.12 -15.35
N PRO A 18 2.36 -10.45 -16.23
CA PRO A 18 0.95 -10.43 -15.89
C PRO A 18 0.65 -11.24 -14.62
N ASN A 19 -0.06 -10.62 -13.69
CA ASN A 19 -0.44 -11.23 -12.42
C ASN A 19 -1.78 -10.64 -11.93
N ASP A 20 -2.34 -11.21 -10.87
CA ASP A 20 -3.62 -10.78 -10.28
C ASP A 20 -3.47 -9.57 -9.32
N LEU A 21 -2.44 -8.74 -9.49
CA LEU A 21 -2.31 -7.49 -8.72
C LEU A 21 -3.05 -6.34 -9.42
N PRO A 22 -3.48 -5.31 -8.69
CA PRO A 22 -4.05 -4.11 -9.29
C PRO A 22 -3.03 -3.31 -10.11
N ASP A 23 -3.47 -2.64 -11.18
CA ASP A 23 -2.68 -1.60 -11.85
C ASP A 23 -2.76 -0.30 -11.02
N VAL A 24 -1.60 0.25 -10.70
CA VAL A 24 -1.50 1.52 -9.96
C VAL A 24 -2.20 2.69 -10.65
N ARG A 25 -2.32 2.66 -11.98
CA ARG A 25 -2.99 3.70 -12.77
C ARG A 25 -4.48 3.80 -12.46
N ASP A 26 -5.09 2.69 -12.04
CA ASP A 26 -6.49 2.65 -11.61
C ASP A 26 -6.71 3.33 -10.25
N PHE A 27 -5.64 3.75 -9.58
CA PHE A 27 -5.68 4.42 -8.28
C PHE A 27 -5.28 5.89 -8.38
N VAL A 28 -4.95 6.38 -9.58
CA VAL A 28 -4.65 7.80 -9.84
C VAL A 28 -5.96 8.57 -9.98
N GLY A 29 -6.15 9.62 -9.18
CA GLY A 29 -7.33 10.44 -9.30
C GLY A 29 -7.34 11.68 -8.42
N ASP A 30 -8.24 12.61 -8.73
CA ASP A 30 -8.42 13.85 -7.98
C ASP A 30 -9.06 13.51 -6.61
N GLY A 31 -8.28 13.43 -5.52
CA GLY A 31 -8.91 12.92 -4.29
C GLY A 31 -8.20 13.02 -2.93
N LEU A 32 -6.98 13.53 -2.82
CA LEU A 32 -6.41 13.87 -1.50
C LEU A 32 -6.15 15.37 -1.42
N SER A 33 -6.54 15.99 -0.30
CA SER A 33 -6.02 17.32 0.03
C SER A 33 -4.51 17.24 0.25
N ALA A 34 -3.82 18.39 0.23
CA ALA A 34 -2.38 18.41 0.53
C ALA A 34 -2.09 17.83 1.92
N GLU A 35 -2.92 18.18 2.91
CA GLU A 35 -2.80 17.71 4.29
C GLU A 35 -3.03 16.19 4.40
N GLU A 36 -4.00 15.65 3.67
CA GLU A 36 -4.24 14.19 3.67
C GLU A 36 -3.09 13.44 2.99
N ARG A 37 -2.57 13.95 1.87
CA ARG A 37 -1.40 13.38 1.20
C ARG A 37 -0.20 13.38 2.13
N ASP A 38 0.10 14.50 2.78
CA ASP A 38 1.24 14.63 3.69
C ASP A 38 1.13 13.66 4.87
N ALA A 39 -0.07 13.49 5.43
CA ALA A 39 -0.31 12.52 6.50
C ALA A 39 -0.08 11.08 6.04
N VAL A 40 -0.53 10.71 4.84
CA VAL A 40 -0.32 9.38 4.26
C VAL A 40 1.16 9.13 3.98
N VAL A 41 1.85 10.09 3.36
CA VAL A 41 3.29 10.01 3.07
C VAL A 41 4.09 9.89 4.36
N ALA A 42 3.76 10.66 5.39
CA ALA A 42 4.39 10.58 6.72
C ALA A 42 4.19 9.20 7.37
N TYR A 43 2.97 8.64 7.31
CA TYR A 43 2.70 7.30 7.80
C TYR A 43 3.55 6.25 7.07
N LEU A 44 3.57 6.27 5.74
CA LEU A 44 4.32 5.29 4.93
C LEU A 44 5.84 5.36 5.17
N HIS A 45 6.40 6.57 5.32
CA HIS A 45 7.82 6.74 5.63
C HIS A 45 8.21 6.34 7.06
N SER A 46 7.27 6.37 7.99
CA SER A 46 7.53 6.05 9.41
C SER A 46 7.53 4.55 9.74
N GLY A 47 7.26 3.68 8.76
CA GLY A 47 7.24 2.23 8.97
C GLY A 47 8.60 1.69 9.43
N THR A 48 8.57 0.59 10.18
CA THR A 48 9.79 -0.15 10.55
C THR A 48 10.19 -1.08 9.41
N VAL A 49 11.42 -0.96 8.93
CA VAL A 49 11.99 -1.90 7.94
C VAL A 49 12.15 -3.28 8.59
N PHE A 50 11.62 -4.33 7.96
CA PHE A 50 11.74 -5.71 8.45
C PHE A 50 12.29 -6.69 7.40
N VAL A 51 12.41 -6.28 6.14
CA VAL A 51 13.10 -7.05 5.08
C VAL A 51 13.81 -6.09 4.13
N ALA A 52 15.02 -6.47 3.70
CA ALA A 52 15.74 -5.82 2.62
C ALA A 52 16.06 -6.85 1.52
N SER A 53 15.86 -6.45 0.26
CA SER A 53 16.14 -7.26 -0.92
C SER A 53 17.46 -6.88 -1.57
N ALA A 54 18.11 -7.84 -2.25
CA ALA A 54 19.34 -7.60 -3.02
C ALA A 54 19.10 -6.91 -4.38
N GLY A 55 17.83 -6.67 -4.74
CA GLY A 55 17.40 -5.94 -5.93
C GLY A 55 16.54 -4.74 -5.56
N PHE A 56 16.19 -3.92 -6.57
CA PHE A 56 15.33 -2.75 -6.40
C PHE A 56 14.05 -2.89 -7.22
N SER A 57 12.97 -2.30 -6.70
CA SER A 57 11.73 -2.07 -7.45
C SER A 57 11.85 -0.84 -8.33
N VAL A 58 11.02 -0.75 -9.38
CA VAL A 58 10.88 0.45 -10.22
C VAL A 58 9.47 1.04 -10.08
N CYS A 59 9.32 2.35 -10.25
CA CYS A 59 8.00 2.97 -10.25
C CYS A 59 7.26 2.56 -11.53
N ARG A 60 6.03 2.06 -11.40
CA ARG A 60 5.23 1.59 -12.54
C ARG A 60 4.67 2.74 -13.38
N VAL A 61 4.71 3.97 -12.88
CA VAL A 61 4.23 5.18 -13.55
C VAL A 61 5.38 5.91 -14.26
N CYS A 62 6.48 6.22 -13.56
CA CYS A 62 7.59 7.03 -14.12
C CYS A 62 8.92 6.28 -14.32
N GLY A 63 9.03 5.02 -13.90
CA GLY A 63 10.20 4.16 -14.17
C GLY A 63 11.43 4.38 -13.28
N ILE A 64 11.39 5.31 -12.32
CA ILE A 64 12.53 5.53 -11.41
C ILE A 64 12.72 4.37 -10.44
N ARG A 65 13.90 4.28 -9.80
CA ARG A 65 14.13 3.34 -8.69
C ARG A 65 13.18 3.64 -7.54
N ASN A 66 12.51 2.62 -7.02
CA ASN A 66 11.39 2.74 -6.09
C ASN A 66 11.54 1.82 -4.87
N GLY A 67 12.71 1.90 -4.24
CA GLY A 67 13.02 1.18 -3.00
C GLY A 67 13.46 -0.27 -3.17
N SER A 68 14.02 -0.82 -2.08
CA SER A 68 14.49 -2.21 -1.97
C SER A 68 14.15 -2.85 -0.62
N THR A 69 13.31 -2.17 0.17
CA THR A 69 12.94 -2.61 1.52
C THR A 69 11.42 -2.75 1.67
N GLU A 70 11.03 -3.61 2.62
CA GLU A 70 9.65 -3.76 3.08
C GLU A 70 9.53 -3.19 4.49
N LEU A 71 8.46 -2.41 4.70
CA LEU A 71 8.16 -1.71 5.95
C LEU A 71 6.86 -2.25 6.55
N THR A 72 6.68 -2.03 7.85
CA THR A 72 5.45 -2.35 8.56
C THR A 72 5.16 -1.36 9.68
N ASP A 73 3.88 -1.19 10.02
CA ASP A 73 3.46 -0.57 11.28
C ASP A 73 3.35 -1.58 12.44
N GLY A 74 3.60 -2.86 12.16
CA GLY A 74 3.48 -3.97 13.11
C GLY A 74 2.05 -4.30 13.52
N GLU A 75 1.04 -3.62 12.98
CA GLU A 75 -0.35 -3.71 13.42
C GLU A 75 -1.34 -4.03 12.32
N HIS A 76 -1.32 -3.28 11.22
CA HIS A 76 -2.32 -3.36 10.16
C HIS A 76 -1.70 -3.79 8.83
N PHE A 77 -0.52 -3.25 8.48
CA PHE A 77 -0.01 -3.33 7.12
C PHE A 77 1.48 -3.67 7.03
N VAL A 78 1.84 -4.28 5.91
CA VAL A 78 3.21 -4.34 5.39
C VAL A 78 3.21 -3.74 3.99
N TRP A 79 4.26 -3.00 3.61
CA TRP A 79 4.32 -2.31 2.33
C TRP A 79 5.75 -2.09 1.83
N PRO A 80 5.95 -2.00 0.51
CA PRO A 80 7.24 -1.64 -0.05
C PRO A 80 7.56 -0.17 0.22
N GLU A 81 8.82 0.12 0.47
CA GLU A 81 9.37 1.48 0.66
C GLU A 81 8.88 2.48 -0.37
N GLY A 82 8.84 2.07 -1.63
CA GLY A 82 8.40 2.90 -2.74
C GLY A 82 6.90 3.19 -2.79
N LEU A 83 6.08 2.74 -1.83
CA LEU A 83 4.65 3.05 -1.81
C LEU A 83 4.40 4.56 -1.65
N SER A 84 5.21 5.25 -0.83
CA SER A 84 5.04 6.69 -0.59
C SER A 84 5.22 7.51 -1.86
N HIS A 85 6.17 7.12 -2.73
CA HIS A 85 6.43 7.79 -4.01
C HIS A 85 5.19 7.84 -4.91
N TYR A 86 4.37 6.79 -4.93
CA TYR A 86 3.12 6.78 -5.71
C TYR A 86 2.13 7.83 -5.20
N VAL A 87 2.00 7.99 -3.88
CA VAL A 87 1.10 8.98 -3.28
C VAL A 87 1.63 10.40 -3.48
N GLU A 88 2.94 10.59 -3.27
CA GLU A 88 3.59 11.90 -3.33
C GLU A 88 3.71 12.43 -4.76
N SER A 89 4.16 11.59 -5.70
CA SER A 89 4.54 12.02 -7.05
C SER A 89 3.48 11.73 -8.13
N HIS A 90 2.50 10.87 -7.84
CA HIS A 90 1.54 10.38 -8.82
C HIS A 90 0.09 10.48 -8.36
N ASP A 91 -0.18 11.16 -7.25
CA ASP A 91 -1.52 11.36 -6.67
C ASP A 91 -2.31 10.04 -6.56
N VAL A 92 -1.61 8.95 -6.26
CA VAL A 92 -2.24 7.64 -6.05
C VAL A 92 -3.02 7.67 -4.74
N ARG A 93 -4.32 7.44 -4.83
CA ARG A 93 -5.23 7.39 -3.68
C ARG A 93 -5.39 5.94 -3.21
N LEU A 94 -4.82 5.64 -2.05
CA LEU A 94 -4.93 4.32 -1.43
C LEU A 94 -6.37 4.04 -0.93
N PRO A 95 -6.74 2.76 -0.72
CA PRO A 95 -8.04 2.40 -0.15
C PRO A 95 -8.32 3.10 1.18
N GLU A 96 -9.60 3.36 1.45
CA GLU A 96 -10.05 4.12 2.62
C GLU A 96 -9.58 3.49 3.95
N GLU A 97 -9.46 2.17 4.02
CA GLU A 97 -8.92 1.45 5.19
C GLU A 97 -7.47 1.82 5.49
N VAL A 98 -6.66 2.09 4.45
CA VAL A 98 -5.27 2.55 4.61
C VAL A 98 -5.27 4.01 5.04
N LEU A 99 -6.08 4.85 4.38
CA LEU A 99 -6.21 6.27 4.73
C LEU A 99 -6.66 6.46 6.18
N ALA A 100 -7.61 5.65 6.66
CA ALA A 100 -8.11 5.69 8.03
C ALA A 100 -7.04 5.35 9.08
N VAL A 101 -6.08 4.47 8.77
CA VAL A 101 -4.94 4.20 9.66
C VAL A 101 -3.93 5.33 9.58
N ALA A 102 -3.57 5.80 8.38
CA ALA A 102 -2.64 6.91 8.20
C ALA A 102 -3.07 8.20 8.90
N ARG A 103 -4.38 8.50 8.91
CA ARG A 103 -4.96 9.65 9.64
C ARG A 103 -4.75 9.60 11.16
N ARG A 104 -4.40 8.44 11.73
CA ARG A 104 -4.02 8.31 13.15
C ARG A 104 -2.63 8.86 13.44
N GLY A 105 -1.84 9.14 12.39
CA GLY A 105 -0.48 9.66 12.47
C GLY A 105 0.58 8.63 12.06
N PRO A 106 1.87 8.94 12.30
CA PRO A 106 2.98 8.04 11.99
C PRO A 106 2.86 6.67 12.64
N ALA A 107 3.35 5.65 11.95
CA ALA A 107 3.54 4.31 12.50
C ALA A 107 4.46 4.35 13.72
N ARG A 108 4.15 3.51 14.70
CA ARG A 108 5.00 3.37 15.89
C ARG A 108 6.17 2.43 15.55
N PRO A 109 7.41 2.79 15.91
CA PRO A 109 8.53 1.87 15.76
C PRO A 109 8.29 0.57 16.52
N ILE A 110 8.61 -0.56 15.89
CA ILE A 110 8.61 -1.87 16.52
C ILE A 110 10.03 -2.44 16.55
N ASP A 111 10.24 -3.51 17.31
CA ASP A 111 11.49 -4.27 17.24
C ASP A 111 11.49 -5.20 16.00
N PRO A 112 12.32 -4.95 14.97
CA PRO A 112 12.31 -5.72 13.73
C PRO A 112 12.65 -7.19 13.95
N PHE A 113 13.57 -7.52 14.86
CA PHE A 113 13.94 -8.91 15.13
C PHE A 113 12.80 -9.71 15.77
N THR A 114 12.06 -9.09 16.70
CA THR A 114 10.87 -9.73 17.28
C THR A 114 9.77 -9.90 16.23
N PHE A 115 9.60 -8.93 15.34
CA PHE A 115 8.63 -9.03 14.25
C PHE A 115 9.01 -10.13 13.23
N GLU A 116 10.26 -10.16 12.77
CA GLU A 116 10.78 -11.18 11.86
C GLU A 116 10.62 -12.60 12.43
N ARG A 117 10.98 -12.80 13.71
CA ARG A 117 10.77 -14.08 14.40
C ARG A 117 9.29 -14.44 14.48
N ALA A 118 8.42 -13.46 14.73
CA ALA A 118 6.97 -13.68 14.75
C ALA A 118 6.39 -14.06 13.40
N LEU A 119 6.98 -13.55 12.32
CA LEU A 119 6.56 -13.79 10.94
C LEU A 119 7.08 -15.13 10.40
N PHE A 120 8.40 -15.36 10.48
CA PHE A 120 9.04 -16.48 9.80
C PHE A 120 9.16 -17.74 10.65
N GLU A 121 9.41 -17.59 11.95
CA GLU A 121 9.70 -18.73 12.82
C GLU A 121 8.46 -19.21 13.58
N THR A 122 7.84 -18.33 14.36
CA THR A 122 6.73 -18.72 15.26
C THR A 122 5.37 -18.67 14.58
N ARG A 123 5.27 -17.97 13.44
CA ARG A 123 4.02 -17.72 12.70
C ARG A 123 2.92 -17.10 13.57
N ALA A 124 3.30 -16.36 14.60
CA ALA A 124 2.38 -15.56 15.40
C ALA A 124 1.78 -14.39 14.60
N VAL A 125 2.47 -13.98 13.53
CA VAL A 125 2.01 -13.02 12.52
C VAL A 125 1.88 -13.73 11.16
N ALA A 126 0.81 -13.45 10.43
CA ALA A 126 0.69 -13.72 9.00
C ALA A 126 0.48 -12.45 8.19
N ILE A 127 0.86 -12.54 6.92
CA ILE A 127 0.58 -11.54 5.90
C ILE A 127 -0.56 -12.06 5.01
N ASP A 128 -1.60 -11.27 4.87
CA ASP A 128 -2.68 -11.45 3.90
C ASP A 128 -2.43 -10.60 2.67
N GLU A 129 -2.06 -11.24 1.57
CA GLU A 129 -1.91 -10.60 0.26
C GLU A 129 -3.23 -10.57 -0.54
N ARG A 130 -4.22 -11.38 -0.15
CA ARG A 130 -5.43 -11.60 -0.95
C ARG A 130 -6.30 -10.36 -0.96
N TRP A 131 -6.35 -9.63 0.17
CA TRP A 131 -7.11 -8.40 0.26
C TRP A 131 -6.71 -7.40 -0.83
N TRP A 132 -5.41 -7.16 -1.01
CA TRP A 132 -4.91 -6.20 -1.99
C TRP A 132 -5.14 -6.65 -3.43
N ARG A 133 -4.92 -7.94 -3.72
CA ARG A 133 -5.21 -8.57 -5.02
C ARG A 133 -6.69 -8.51 -5.40
N SER A 134 -7.57 -8.50 -4.39
CA SER A 134 -9.02 -8.48 -4.60
C SER A 134 -9.60 -7.07 -4.83
N LEU A 135 -8.79 -6.02 -4.69
CA LEU A 135 -9.28 -4.66 -4.85
C LEU A 135 -9.76 -4.45 -6.28
N PRO A 136 -10.98 -3.93 -6.47
CA PRO A 136 -11.39 -3.49 -7.79
C PRO A 136 -10.50 -2.31 -8.20
N ALA A 137 -10.27 -2.16 -9.51
CA ALA A 137 -9.80 -0.90 -10.07
C ALA A 137 -10.67 0.22 -9.48
N ILE A 138 -10.08 1.26 -8.86
CA ILE A 138 -10.85 2.39 -8.36
C ILE A 138 -11.33 3.17 -9.58
N MET A 139 -12.48 2.79 -10.13
CA MET A 139 -13.12 3.55 -11.18
C MET A 139 -13.33 4.97 -10.68
N SER A 140 -12.67 5.93 -11.34
CA SER A 140 -12.84 7.35 -11.08
C SER A 140 -14.35 7.67 -11.14
N ARG A 141 -14.85 8.56 -10.27
CA ARG A 141 -16.29 8.94 -10.20
C ARG A 141 -16.88 9.44 -11.54
N ARG A 142 -16.06 9.61 -12.58
CA ARG A 142 -16.46 9.98 -13.94
C ARG A 142 -17.27 8.90 -14.68
N ASP A 143 -17.24 7.64 -14.25
CA ASP A 143 -18.00 6.56 -14.91
C ASP A 143 -19.38 6.31 -14.30
N MET A 144 -19.75 7.03 -13.24
CA MET A 144 -21.09 6.98 -12.67
C MET A 144 -21.96 8.12 -13.22
N GLN A 145 -22.18 8.14 -14.54
CA GLN A 145 -23.30 8.90 -15.09
C GLN A 145 -24.60 8.22 -14.65
N PRO A 146 -25.57 8.93 -14.03
CA PRO A 146 -26.91 8.41 -13.91
C PRO A 146 -27.44 8.22 -15.33
N THR A 147 -27.91 7.02 -15.66
CA THR A 147 -28.80 6.85 -16.81
C THR A 147 -30.11 7.57 -16.48
N ASP A 148 -30.13 8.89 -16.62
CA ASP A 148 -31.37 9.62 -16.84
C ASP A 148 -31.76 9.38 -18.30
N LYS A 149 -32.72 8.48 -18.48
CA LYS A 149 -33.74 8.66 -19.51
C LYS A 149 -35.08 8.32 -18.88
N ARG A 150 -35.74 9.36 -18.36
CA ARG A 150 -37.17 9.52 -18.64
C ARG A 150 -37.39 9.41 -20.15
N GLN A 151 -38.18 8.43 -20.57
CA GLN A 151 -39.33 8.60 -21.45
C GLN A 151 -40.21 7.36 -21.35
#